data_AF-A0A9P1ML43-F1
#
_entry.id   AF-A0A9P1ML43-F1
#
_cell.length_a   1.000
_cell.length_b   1.000
_cell.length_c   1.000
_cell.angle_alpha   90.00
_cell.angle_beta   90.00
_cell.angle_gamma   90.00
#
_symmetry.space_group_name_H-M   'P 1'
#
loop_
_entity.id
_entity.type
_entity.pdbx_description
1 polymer ?
#
loop_
_entity_poly.entity_id
_entity_poly.type
_entity_poly.pdbx_seq_one_letter_code
_entity_poly.pdbx_strand_id
1 'polypeptide(L)'
;MALICFIFIRGATNINFRCNILMLCLGDLLVTLNRTYTLVLTMAGIANRADLNEFQGYMGTDTFGKTIAQVSFISLVYERMVASYFTSSYEKLSKKINCLICVLSILTIVACSFLYTAYHPLGFTSFIIESSTILFETMIVFALLYYNKYKYDNRHQSMLKLSDRYQIQENVRTTKYILPATIIQIIHTLVQLVFFFYVFFILGPPQSPGKLGMLQVTVDLPASIYRMVLYSYLFSHHRTYQRLKDGFTRSISPLSAHDTTKNHFKDLKNMWK
;
A
#
# COMPACT_ATOMS: atom_id res chain seq x y z
N MET A 1 -12.83 7.48 -2.59
CA MET A 1 -11.66 6.83 -1.96
C MET A 1 -11.99 6.15 -0.63
N ALA A 2 -12.54 6.87 0.36
CA ALA A 2 -12.94 6.31 1.67
C ALA A 2 -13.85 5.07 1.60
N LEU A 3 -14.78 5.03 0.65
CA LEU A 3 -15.71 3.90 0.44
C LEU A 3 -15.00 2.60 0.02
N ILE A 4 -13.94 2.69 -0.80
CA ILE A 4 -13.16 1.54 -1.29
C ILE A 4 -12.28 0.98 -0.16
N CYS A 5 -11.70 1.86 0.66
CA CYS A 5 -10.94 1.46 1.84
C CYS A 5 -11.84 0.73 2.85
N PHE A 6 -13.06 1.22 3.09
CA PHE A 6 -14.03 0.58 3.99
C PHE A 6 -14.41 -0.85 3.57
N ILE A 7 -14.49 -1.11 2.27
CA ILE A 7 -14.81 -2.43 1.71
C ILE A 7 -13.63 -3.40 1.87
N PHE A 8 -12.40 -2.94 1.62
CA PHE A 8 -11.18 -3.74 1.86
C PHE A 8 -10.98 -4.08 3.34
N ILE A 9 -11.28 -3.13 4.23
CA ILE A 9 -11.17 -3.30 5.68
C ILE A 9 -12.10 -4.42 6.17
N ARG A 10 -13.27 -4.64 5.56
CA ARG A 10 -14.17 -5.72 5.99
C ARG A 10 -13.65 -7.13 5.64
N GLY A 11 -12.88 -7.28 4.56
CA GLY A 11 -12.47 -8.59 4.03
C GLY A 11 -11.10 -9.10 4.49
N ALA A 12 -10.18 -8.22 4.91
CA ALA A 12 -8.84 -8.62 5.34
C ALA A 12 -8.89 -9.31 6.72
N THR A 13 -8.25 -10.46 6.87
CA THR A 13 -8.29 -11.28 8.11
C THR A 13 -7.55 -10.65 9.28
N ASN A 14 -6.49 -9.88 9.02
CA ASN A 14 -5.65 -9.31 10.08
C ASN A 14 -5.91 -7.80 10.28
N ILE A 15 -6.14 -7.40 11.54
CA ILE A 15 -6.40 -6.01 11.94
C ILE A 15 -5.25 -5.08 11.52
N ASN A 16 -4.04 -5.62 11.46
CA ASN A 16 -2.80 -4.91 11.14
C ASN A 16 -2.79 -4.41 9.70
N PHE A 17 -3.18 -5.29 8.79
CA PHE A 17 -3.30 -4.99 7.38
C PHE A 17 -4.33 -3.90 7.14
N ARG A 18 -5.43 -3.93 7.90
CA ARG A 18 -6.48 -2.90 7.85
C ARG A 18 -5.97 -1.55 8.34
N CYS A 19 -5.20 -1.51 9.43
CA CYS A 19 -4.61 -0.27 9.95
C CYS A 19 -3.65 0.36 8.93
N ASN A 20 -2.77 -0.43 8.30
CA ASN A 20 -1.84 0.09 7.29
C ASN A 20 -2.59 0.61 6.05
N ILE A 21 -3.64 -0.09 5.60
CA ILE A 21 -4.51 0.41 4.52
C ILE A 21 -5.20 1.72 4.92
N LEU A 22 -5.71 1.82 6.15
CA LEU A 22 -6.34 3.05 6.64
C LEU A 22 -5.37 4.23 6.64
N MET A 23 -4.16 4.03 7.15
CA MET A 23 -3.13 5.06 7.18
C MET A 23 -2.69 5.46 5.77
N LEU A 24 -2.53 4.49 4.86
CA LEU A 24 -2.29 4.75 3.44
C LEU A 24 -3.39 5.63 2.84
N CYS A 25 -4.66 5.25 3.05
CA CYS A 25 -5.80 6.01 2.54
C CYS A 25 -5.89 7.42 3.15
N LEU A 26 -5.52 7.59 4.41
CA LEU A 26 -5.53 8.87 5.11
C LEU A 26 -4.42 9.79 4.57
N GLY A 27 -3.21 9.28 4.37
CA GLY A 27 -2.12 10.02 3.73
C GLY A 27 -2.49 10.50 2.33
N ASP A 28 -3.03 9.59 1.50
CA ASP A 28 -3.48 9.94 0.15
C ASP A 28 -4.65 10.94 0.13
N LEU A 29 -5.57 10.85 1.09
CA LEU A 29 -6.68 11.80 1.23
C LEU A 29 -6.16 13.20 1.57
N LEU A 30 -5.23 13.31 2.52
CA LEU A 30 -4.60 14.58 2.88
C LEU A 30 -3.92 15.22 1.67
N VAL A 31 -3.14 14.44 0.92
CA VAL A 31 -2.51 14.89 -0.32
C VAL A 31 -3.54 15.38 -1.33
N THR A 32 -4.63 14.63 -1.53
CA THR A 32 -5.67 14.96 -2.51
C THR A 32 -6.42 16.24 -2.12
N LEU A 33 -6.78 16.38 -0.85
CA LEU A 33 -7.46 17.58 -0.33
C LEU A 33 -6.56 18.81 -0.47
N ASN A 34 -5.30 18.70 -0.07
CA ASN A 34 -4.34 19.79 -0.17
C ASN A 34 -4.14 20.23 -1.63
N ARG A 35 -3.96 19.28 -2.55
CA ARG A 35 -3.79 19.58 -3.99
C ARG A 35 -5.05 20.20 -4.61
N THR A 36 -6.23 19.70 -4.25
CA THR A 36 -7.49 20.27 -4.73
C THR A 36 -7.64 21.71 -4.24
N TYR A 37 -7.28 21.97 -2.98
CA TYR A 37 -7.27 23.30 -2.40
C TYR A 37 -6.28 24.23 -3.13
N THR A 38 -5.03 23.80 -3.34
CA THR A 38 -4.01 24.57 -4.09
C THR A 38 -4.45 24.85 -5.53
N LEU A 39 -5.08 23.89 -6.19
CA LEU A 39 -5.61 24.05 -7.54
C LEU A 39 -6.69 25.14 -7.59
N VAL A 40 -7.65 25.11 -6.67
CA VAL A 40 -8.73 26.12 -6.57
C VAL A 40 -8.15 27.50 -6.32
N LEU A 41 -7.18 27.63 -5.39
CA LEU A 41 -6.50 28.90 -5.14
C LEU A 41 -5.75 29.42 -6.37
N THR A 42 -5.15 28.51 -7.16
CA THR A 42 -4.44 28.85 -8.39
C THR A 42 -5.40 29.32 -9.48
N MET A 43 -6.52 28.62 -9.68
CA MET A 43 -7.57 29.01 -10.63
C MET A 43 -8.22 30.35 -10.27
N ALA A 44 -8.36 30.65 -8.97
CA ALA A 44 -8.85 31.94 -8.48
C ALA A 44 -7.82 33.08 -8.60
N GLY A 45 -6.59 32.79 -9.03
CA GLY A 45 -5.49 33.77 -9.10
C GLY A 45 -4.95 34.23 -7.74
N ILE A 46 -5.43 33.63 -6.64
CA ILE A 46 -5.03 33.95 -5.27
C ILE A 46 -3.65 33.35 -4.96
N ALA A 47 -3.36 32.14 -5.46
CA ALA A 47 -2.07 31.49 -5.24
C ALA A 47 -0.89 32.27 -5.84
N ASN A 48 -1.11 33.08 -6.88
CA ASN A 48 -0.09 33.97 -7.45
C ASN A 48 0.23 35.18 -6.57
N ARG A 49 -0.61 35.46 -5.56
CA ARG A 49 -0.45 36.55 -4.58
C ARG A 49 -0.07 36.04 -3.19
N ALA A 50 -0.04 34.72 -2.98
CA ALA A 50 0.29 34.13 -1.70
C ALA A 50 1.76 34.38 -1.36
N ASP A 51 2.02 34.74 -0.10
CA ASP A 51 3.37 34.92 0.41
C ASP A 51 4.14 33.59 0.43
N LEU A 52 5.48 33.68 0.38
CA LEU A 52 6.37 32.52 0.36
C LEU A 52 6.09 31.54 1.51
N ASN A 53 5.69 32.06 2.67
CA ASN A 53 5.38 31.27 3.88
C ASN A 53 4.08 30.46 3.73
N GLU A 54 3.04 31.02 3.11
CA GLU A 54 1.79 30.29 2.84
C GLU A 54 2.05 29.16 1.84
N PHE A 55 2.84 29.45 0.80
CA PHE A 55 3.23 28.46 -0.19
C PHE A 55 4.06 27.31 0.41
N GLN A 56 4.99 27.61 1.31
CA GLN A 56 5.73 26.59 2.07
C GLN A 56 4.79 25.72 2.91
N GLY A 57 3.78 26.31 3.55
CA GLY A 57 2.75 25.59 4.28
C GLY A 57 2.03 24.54 3.43
N TYR A 58 1.63 24.89 2.21
CA TYR A 58 0.99 23.96 1.27
C TYR A 58 1.92 22.83 0.81
N MET A 59 3.21 23.12 0.60
CA MET A 59 4.19 22.09 0.25
C MET A 59 4.48 21.16 1.44
N GLY A 60 4.45 21.68 2.66
CA GLY A 60 4.61 20.92 3.89
C GLY A 60 3.50 19.88 4.10
N THR A 61 2.24 20.28 3.93
CA THR A 61 1.09 19.38 4.06
C THR A 61 1.06 18.30 2.97
N ASP A 62 1.46 18.61 1.72
CA ASP A 62 1.62 17.62 0.65
C ASP A 62 2.70 16.58 1.00
N THR A 63 3.87 17.07 1.45
CA THR A 63 4.99 16.22 1.85
C THR A 63 4.61 15.31 3.01
N PHE A 64 3.94 15.87 4.02
CA PHE A 64 3.46 15.13 5.19
C PHE A 64 2.51 13.99 4.79
N GLY A 65 1.50 14.29 3.97
CA GLY A 65 0.55 13.28 3.51
C GLY A 65 1.22 12.17 2.67
N LYS A 66 2.18 12.54 1.81
CA LYS A 66 2.99 11.58 1.03
C LYS A 66 3.81 10.67 1.93
N THR A 67 4.49 11.21 2.94
CA THR A 67 5.28 10.40 3.89
C THR A 67 4.40 9.40 4.61
N ILE A 68 3.22 9.81 5.10
CA ILE A 68 2.27 8.89 5.73
C ILE A 68 1.89 7.76 4.77
N ALA A 69 1.54 8.09 3.53
CA ALA A 69 1.17 7.10 2.52
C ALA A 69 2.32 6.12 2.23
N GLN A 70 3.52 6.63 1.97
CA GLN A 70 4.71 5.82 1.66
C GLN A 70 5.09 4.89 2.82
N VAL A 71 5.16 5.41 4.04
CA VAL A 71 5.50 4.63 5.24
C VAL A 71 4.46 3.53 5.48
N SER A 72 3.18 3.85 5.31
CA SER A 72 2.08 2.88 5.45
C SER A 72 2.16 1.79 4.40
N PHE A 73 2.51 2.16 3.16
CA PHE A 73 2.71 1.24 2.07
C PHE A 73 3.89 0.31 2.31
N ILE A 74 5.07 0.85 2.66
CA ILE A 74 6.25 0.09 3.05
C ILE A 74 5.93 -0.89 4.17
N SER A 75 5.22 -0.42 5.20
CA SER A 75 4.79 -1.22 6.34
C SER A 75 3.88 -2.37 5.93
N LEU A 76 2.99 -2.14 4.96
CA LEU A 76 2.11 -3.17 4.40
C LEU A 76 2.92 -4.24 3.65
N VAL A 77 3.86 -3.85 2.80
CA VAL A 77 4.67 -4.84 2.05
C VAL A 77 5.61 -5.60 3.00
N TYR A 78 6.22 -4.91 3.97
CA TYR A 78 7.08 -5.52 4.99
C TYR A 78 6.30 -6.52 5.87
N GLU A 79 5.11 -6.16 6.33
CA GLU A 79 4.27 -7.05 7.12
C GLU A 79 3.91 -8.34 6.34
N ARG A 80 3.65 -8.22 5.03
CA ARG A 80 3.43 -9.40 4.17
C ARG A 80 4.68 -10.24 3.99
N MET A 81 5.86 -9.62 3.87
CA MET A 81 7.14 -10.33 3.81
C MET A 81 7.36 -11.15 5.09
N VAL A 82 7.15 -10.53 6.25
CA VAL A 82 7.30 -11.16 7.56
C VAL A 82 6.27 -12.27 7.78
N ALA A 83 5.02 -12.05 7.37
CA ALA A 83 3.98 -13.09 7.39
C ALA A 83 4.35 -14.30 6.52
N SER A 84 4.97 -14.04 5.36
CA SER A 84 5.45 -15.09 4.46
C SER A 84 6.62 -15.86 5.07
N TYR A 85 7.57 -15.16 5.72
CA TYR A 85 8.73 -15.77 6.37
C TYR A 85 8.35 -16.60 7.59
N PHE A 86 7.64 -16.01 8.54
CA PHE A 86 7.34 -16.58 9.86
C PHE A 86 5.96 -17.22 9.95
N THR A 87 5.53 -18.01 8.95
CA THR A 87 4.16 -18.57 8.88
C THR A 87 3.66 -19.11 10.23
N SER A 88 4.38 -20.06 10.84
CA SER A 88 3.96 -20.72 12.09
C SER A 88 3.90 -19.84 13.34
N SER A 89 4.69 -18.76 13.38
CA SER A 89 4.83 -17.89 14.56
C SER A 89 4.22 -16.50 14.34
N TYR A 90 3.79 -16.20 13.12
CA TYR A 90 3.37 -14.87 12.71
C TYR A 90 2.17 -14.40 13.51
N GLU A 91 1.17 -15.24 13.77
CA GLU A 91 0.00 -14.82 14.58
C GLU A 91 0.40 -14.30 15.96
N LYS A 92 1.36 -14.95 16.61
CA LYS A 92 1.88 -14.55 17.93
C LYS A 92 2.77 -13.30 17.84
N LEU A 93 3.60 -13.21 16.79
CA LEU A 93 4.53 -12.11 16.57
C LEU A 93 3.86 -10.85 16.00
N SER A 94 2.70 -11.00 15.36
CA SER A 94 2.03 -9.96 14.59
C SER A 94 1.84 -8.70 15.43
N LYS A 95 1.33 -8.85 16.67
CA LYS A 95 1.14 -7.74 17.62
C LYS A 95 2.42 -6.96 17.90
N LYS A 96 3.56 -7.64 18.09
CA LYS A 96 4.85 -7.01 18.37
C LYS A 96 5.39 -6.29 17.14
N ILE A 97 5.30 -6.93 15.98
CA ILE A 97 5.70 -6.34 14.69
C ILE A 97 4.89 -5.08 14.41
N ASN A 98 3.59 -5.05 14.72
CA ASN A 98 2.79 -3.84 14.52
C ASN A 98 3.16 -2.72 15.45
N CYS A 99 3.42 -3.03 16.73
CA CYS A 99 3.83 -1.99 17.67
C CYS A 99 5.11 -1.33 17.16
N LEU A 100 6.06 -2.14 16.69
CA LEU A 100 7.28 -1.65 16.05
C LEU A 100 6.99 -0.82 14.80
N ILE A 101 6.14 -1.30 13.89
CA ILE A 101 5.75 -0.61 12.66
C ILE A 101 5.06 0.73 12.98
N CYS A 102 4.11 0.76 13.90
CA CYS A 102 3.42 1.98 14.33
C CYS A 102 4.41 2.98 14.92
N VAL A 103 5.29 2.54 15.82
CA VAL A 103 6.32 3.40 16.42
C VAL A 103 7.26 3.95 15.36
N LEU A 104 7.75 3.10 14.44
CA LEU A 104 8.58 3.53 13.32
C LEU A 104 7.86 4.55 12.46
N SER A 105 6.58 4.33 12.15
CA SER A 105 5.81 5.26 11.34
C SER A 105 5.62 6.63 12.00
N ILE A 106 5.37 6.66 13.31
CA ILE A 106 5.29 7.91 14.09
C ILE A 106 6.65 8.61 14.10
N LEU A 107 7.75 7.86 14.31
CA LEU A 107 9.09 8.42 14.30
C LEU A 107 9.46 9.01 12.92
N THR A 108 9.09 8.33 11.83
CA THR A 108 9.31 8.85 10.48
C THR A 108 8.51 10.13 10.25
N ILE A 109 7.26 10.18 10.70
CA ILE A 109 6.42 11.39 10.62
C ILE A 109 7.07 12.54 11.40
N VAL A 110 7.52 12.30 12.64
CA VAL A 110 8.19 13.32 13.47
C VAL A 110 9.50 13.79 12.83
N ALA A 111 10.30 12.88 12.29
CA ALA A 111 11.54 13.21 11.60
C ALA A 111 11.29 14.05 10.34
N CYS A 112 10.28 13.72 9.54
CA CYS A 112 9.90 14.51 8.37
C CYS A 112 9.38 15.91 8.74
N SER A 113 8.58 16.02 9.81
CA SER A 113 8.16 17.32 10.35
C SER A 113 9.34 18.16 10.85
N PHE A 114 10.35 17.53 11.46
CA PHE A 114 11.57 18.22 11.90
C PHE A 114 12.44 18.68 10.72
N LEU A 115 12.62 17.83 9.71
CA LEU A 115 13.33 18.18 8.47
C LEU A 115 12.62 19.31 7.70
N TYR A 116 11.30 19.36 7.75
CA TYR A 116 10.51 20.49 7.23
C TYR A 116 10.84 21.81 7.94
N THR A 117 11.01 21.80 9.26
CA THR A 117 11.41 23.01 10.02
C THR A 117 12.88 23.41 9.84
N ALA A 118 13.73 22.50 9.37
CA ALA A 118 15.19 22.69 9.31
C ALA A 118 15.69 23.40 8.02
N TYR A 119 14.82 24.07 7.24
CA TYR A 119 15.21 24.93 6.11
C TYR A 119 15.96 24.25 4.94
N HIS A 120 15.81 22.94 4.72
CA HIS A 120 16.31 22.35 3.47
C HIS A 120 15.48 22.83 2.27
N PRO A 121 16.09 23.01 1.08
CA PRO A 121 15.32 23.29 -0.12
C PRO A 121 14.36 22.12 -0.36
N LEU A 122 13.07 22.37 -0.13
CA LEU A 122 11.99 21.37 -0.06
C LEU A 122 11.99 20.40 -1.26
N GLY A 123 12.43 20.85 -2.43
CA GLY A 123 12.57 20.01 -3.63
C GLY A 123 13.62 18.90 -3.46
N PHE A 124 14.79 19.19 -2.89
CA PHE A 124 15.85 18.19 -2.74
C PHE A 124 15.47 17.12 -1.71
N THR A 125 14.79 17.51 -0.64
CA THR A 125 14.26 16.57 0.37
C THR A 125 13.19 15.66 -0.23
N SER A 126 12.25 16.20 -1.02
CA SER A 126 11.25 15.40 -1.73
C SER A 126 11.89 14.39 -2.68
N PHE A 127 12.94 14.80 -3.41
CA PHE A 127 13.69 13.92 -4.31
C PHE A 127 14.36 12.75 -3.59
N ILE A 128 15.02 13.00 -2.45
CA ILE A 128 15.66 11.95 -1.64
C ILE A 128 14.62 10.97 -1.11
N ILE A 129 13.48 11.47 -0.63
CA ILE A 129 12.40 10.64 -0.09
C ILE A 129 11.80 9.75 -1.19
N GLU A 130 11.50 10.31 -2.36
CA GLU A 130 10.97 9.53 -3.50
C GLU A 130 11.99 8.49 -4.00
N SER A 131 13.27 8.86 -4.11
CA SER A 131 14.35 7.95 -4.53
C SER A 131 14.53 6.78 -3.56
N SER A 132 14.59 7.07 -2.25
CA SER A 132 14.75 6.05 -1.21
C SER A 132 13.53 5.12 -1.12
N THR A 133 12.34 5.67 -1.34
CA THR A 133 11.09 4.88 -1.38
C THR A 133 11.11 3.86 -2.52
N ILE A 134 11.49 4.26 -3.74
CA ILE A 134 11.59 3.34 -4.88
C ILE A 134 12.57 2.20 -4.59
N LEU A 135 13.76 2.53 -4.07
CA LEU A 135 14.77 1.53 -3.73
C LEU A 135 14.25 0.53 -2.69
N PHE A 136 13.58 1.02 -1.65
CA PHE A 136 13.05 0.14 -0.61
C PHE A 136 11.89 -0.73 -1.11
N GLU A 137 10.94 -0.16 -1.85
CA GLU A 137 9.80 -0.88 -2.42
C GLU A 137 10.25 -1.99 -3.38
N THR A 138 11.19 -1.68 -4.27
CA THR A 138 11.75 -2.67 -5.21
C THR A 138 12.45 -3.80 -4.48
N MET A 139 13.28 -3.52 -3.48
CA MET A 139 13.94 -4.55 -2.67
C MET A 139 12.93 -5.47 -1.98
N ILE A 140 11.87 -4.92 -1.37
CA ILE A 140 10.85 -5.75 -0.71
C ILE A 140 10.09 -6.59 -1.73
N VAL A 141 9.72 -6.03 -2.89
CA VAL A 141 9.04 -6.80 -3.95
C VAL A 141 9.89 -7.99 -4.38
N PHE A 142 11.18 -7.78 -4.63
CA PHE A 142 12.10 -8.86 -4.98
C PHE A 142 12.17 -9.91 -3.88
N ALA A 143 12.33 -9.51 -2.62
CA ALA A 143 12.36 -10.42 -1.48
C ALA A 143 11.05 -11.24 -1.38
N LEU A 144 9.91 -10.60 -1.57
CA LEU A 144 8.59 -11.19 -1.45
C LEU A 144 8.29 -12.16 -2.61
N LEU A 145 8.71 -11.83 -3.84
CA LEU A 145 8.63 -12.72 -5.00
C LEU A 145 9.54 -13.94 -4.83
N TYR A 146 10.80 -13.72 -4.47
CA TYR A 146 11.78 -14.77 -4.27
C TYR A 146 11.34 -15.75 -3.18
N TYR A 147 10.93 -15.21 -2.03
CA TYR A 147 10.56 -16.03 -0.88
C TYR A 147 9.26 -16.81 -1.11
N ASN A 148 8.27 -16.19 -1.73
CA ASN A 148 7.03 -16.90 -2.06
C ASN A 148 7.25 -17.99 -3.10
N LYS A 149 8.09 -17.76 -4.11
CA LYS A 149 8.47 -18.79 -5.08
C LYS A 149 9.15 -19.97 -4.37
N TYR A 150 10.17 -19.67 -3.56
CA TYR A 150 10.90 -20.67 -2.78
C TYR A 150 9.98 -21.52 -1.88
N LYS A 151 9.10 -20.88 -1.09
CA LYS A 151 8.15 -21.62 -0.24
C LYS A 151 7.11 -22.40 -1.04
N TYR A 152 6.67 -21.88 -2.17
CA TYR A 152 5.71 -22.56 -3.03
C TYR A 152 6.30 -23.85 -3.61
N ASP A 153 7.54 -23.80 -4.08
CA ASP A 153 8.23 -24.96 -4.67
C ASP A 153 8.50 -26.04 -3.60
N ASN A 154 8.84 -25.63 -2.37
CA ASN A 154 9.17 -26.54 -1.26
C ASN A 154 7.95 -27.05 -0.46
N ARG A 155 6.72 -26.63 -0.80
CA ARG A 155 5.52 -26.99 -0.03
C ARG A 155 5.18 -28.49 -0.05
N HIS A 156 5.60 -29.17 -1.12
CA HIS A 156 5.29 -30.59 -1.35
C HIS A 156 6.34 -31.51 -0.74
N GLN A 157 7.57 -30.99 -0.56
CA GLN A 157 8.67 -31.73 0.06
C GLN A 157 8.65 -31.65 1.59
N SER A 158 8.00 -30.62 2.14
CA SER A 158 7.92 -30.41 3.58
C SER A 158 6.64 -31.02 4.16
N MET A 159 6.77 -31.84 5.21
CA MET A 159 5.64 -32.30 6.04
C MET A 159 5.08 -31.14 6.89
N LEU A 160 4.66 -30.06 6.24
CA LEU A 160 4.06 -28.89 6.88
C LEU A 160 2.72 -29.25 7.52
N LYS A 161 2.48 -28.70 8.71
CA LYS A 161 1.19 -28.78 9.39
C LYS A 161 0.10 -28.14 8.52
N LEU A 162 -1.14 -28.61 8.65
CA LEU A 162 -2.28 -28.10 7.88
C LEU A 162 -2.45 -26.57 8.03
N SER A 163 -2.21 -26.05 9.24
CA SER A 163 -2.22 -24.61 9.53
C SER A 163 -1.18 -23.83 8.72
N ASP A 164 0.06 -24.33 8.65
CA ASP A 164 1.14 -23.67 7.92
C ASP A 164 0.87 -23.67 6.41
N ARG A 165 0.30 -24.78 5.89
CA ARG A 165 -0.10 -24.88 4.48
C ARG A 165 -1.18 -23.85 4.13
N TYR A 166 -2.18 -23.69 5.00
CA TYR A 166 -3.23 -22.69 4.82
C TYR A 166 -2.67 -21.27 4.83
N GLN A 167 -1.80 -20.95 5.79
CA GLN A 167 -1.17 -19.63 5.87
C GLN A 167 -0.27 -19.32 4.67
N ILE A 168 0.51 -20.29 4.17
CA ILE A 168 1.31 -20.11 2.94
C ILE A 168 0.40 -19.82 1.76
N GLN A 169 -0.70 -20.55 1.62
CA GLN A 169 -1.66 -20.34 0.53
C GLN A 169 -2.34 -18.97 0.63
N GLU A 170 -2.71 -18.53 1.84
CA GLU A 170 -3.25 -17.20 2.09
C GLU A 170 -2.23 -16.10 1.76
N ASN A 171 -0.96 -16.27 2.16
CA ASN A 171 0.11 -15.32 1.88
C ASN A 171 0.37 -15.20 0.37
N VAL A 172 0.55 -16.32 -0.34
CA VAL A 172 0.73 -16.32 -1.81
C VAL A 172 -0.46 -15.67 -2.51
N ARG A 173 -1.68 -15.95 -2.05
CA ARG A 173 -2.89 -15.34 -2.60
C ARG A 173 -2.92 -13.83 -2.35
N THR A 174 -2.59 -13.39 -1.15
CA THR A 174 -2.59 -11.97 -0.77
C THR A 174 -1.49 -11.21 -1.51
N THR A 175 -0.31 -11.82 -1.65
CA THR A 175 0.77 -11.32 -2.49
C THR A 175 0.33 -11.09 -3.93
N LYS A 176 -0.44 -12.00 -4.55
CA LYS A 176 -0.93 -11.81 -5.92
C LYS A 176 -1.82 -10.56 -6.07
N TYR A 177 -2.46 -10.10 -5.00
CA TYR A 177 -3.24 -8.86 -5.02
C TYR A 177 -2.39 -7.61 -4.80
N ILE A 178 -1.39 -7.70 -3.93
CA ILE A 178 -0.54 -6.57 -3.55
C ILE A 178 0.53 -6.31 -4.61
N LEU A 179 1.07 -7.35 -5.22
CA LEU A 179 2.19 -7.25 -6.17
C LEU A 179 1.87 -6.32 -7.36
N PRO A 180 0.73 -6.43 -8.07
CA PRO A 180 0.39 -5.48 -9.13
C PRO A 180 0.26 -4.06 -8.59
N ALA A 181 -0.36 -3.87 -7.42
CA ALA A 181 -0.46 -2.56 -6.80
C ALA A 181 0.92 -1.94 -6.51
N THR A 182 1.86 -2.74 -6.01
CA THR A 182 3.24 -2.32 -5.76
C THR A 182 4.00 -2.01 -7.05
N ILE A 183 3.85 -2.82 -8.10
CA ILE A 183 4.50 -2.54 -9.38
C ILE A 183 3.99 -1.21 -9.95
N ILE A 184 2.68 -0.98 -9.93
CA ILE A 184 2.13 0.28 -10.45
C ILE A 184 2.57 1.46 -9.57
N GLN A 185 2.68 1.30 -8.24
CA GLN A 185 3.25 2.32 -7.34
C GLN A 185 4.70 2.66 -7.67
N ILE A 186 5.54 1.65 -7.93
CA ILE A 186 6.94 1.86 -8.32
C ILE A 186 7.01 2.62 -9.65
N ILE A 187 6.22 2.21 -10.65
CA ILE A 187 6.16 2.89 -11.96
C ILE A 187 5.73 4.35 -11.78
N HIS A 188 4.70 4.59 -10.99
CA HIS A 188 4.20 5.93 -10.73
C HIS A 188 5.28 6.81 -10.07
N THR A 189 5.94 6.32 -9.02
CA THR A 189 7.01 7.08 -8.33
C THR A 189 8.20 7.31 -9.25
N LEU A 190 8.54 6.35 -10.13
CA LEU A 190 9.58 6.52 -11.15
C LEU A 190 9.23 7.65 -12.13
N VAL A 191 7.99 7.67 -12.63
CA VAL A 191 7.50 8.73 -13.53
C VAL A 191 7.58 10.09 -12.83
N GLN A 192 7.17 10.19 -11.57
CA GLN A 192 7.28 11.42 -10.78
C GLN A 192 8.73 11.89 -10.65
N LEU A 193 9.65 10.96 -10.36
CA LEU A 193 11.07 11.27 -10.22
C LEU A 193 11.69 11.74 -11.54
N VAL A 194 11.37 11.10 -12.66
CA VAL A 194 11.80 11.54 -14.00
C VAL A 194 11.27 12.94 -14.30
N PHE A 195 10.00 13.20 -13.96
CA PHE A 195 9.39 14.51 -14.17
C PHE A 195 10.04 15.58 -13.30
N PHE A 196 10.29 15.27 -12.02
CA PHE A 196 11.01 16.14 -11.10
C PHE A 196 12.40 16.46 -11.64
N PHE A 197 13.14 15.44 -12.09
CA PHE A 197 14.47 15.61 -12.66
C PHE A 197 14.45 16.52 -13.90
N TYR A 198 13.52 16.26 -14.82
CA TYR A 198 13.32 17.09 -16.01
C TYR A 198 13.09 18.56 -15.65
N VAL A 199 12.21 18.83 -14.67
CA VAL A 199 11.93 20.21 -14.29
C VAL A 199 13.12 20.87 -13.61
N PHE A 200 13.64 20.27 -12.55
CA PHE A 200 14.62 20.94 -11.71
C PHE A 200 15.97 21.12 -12.41
N PHE A 201 16.40 20.12 -13.18
CA PHE A 201 17.73 20.12 -13.79
C PHE A 201 17.74 20.63 -15.24
N ILE A 202 16.65 20.48 -16.00
CA ILE A 202 16.61 20.91 -17.42
C ILE A 202 15.92 22.25 -17.58
N LEU A 203 14.74 22.45 -16.97
CA LEU A 203 14.02 23.73 -17.05
C LEU A 203 14.50 24.77 -16.03
N GLY A 204 15.29 24.35 -15.05
CA GLY A 204 15.76 25.17 -13.94
C GLY A 204 14.69 25.33 -12.85
N PRO A 205 15.09 25.61 -11.59
CA PRO A 205 14.16 25.73 -10.48
C PRO A 205 13.16 26.86 -10.78
N PRO A 206 11.85 26.60 -10.65
CA PRO A 206 10.83 27.62 -10.89
C PRO A 206 11.05 28.83 -9.97
N GLN A 207 11.43 29.96 -10.58
CA GLN A 207 11.73 31.21 -9.87
C GLN A 207 10.46 31.96 -9.41
N SER A 208 9.27 31.54 -9.86
CA SER A 208 8.00 32.18 -9.49
C SER A 208 6.95 31.16 -9.02
N PRO A 209 6.11 31.52 -8.03
CA PRO A 209 5.06 30.64 -7.49
C PRO A 209 4.11 30.11 -8.57
N GLY A 210 3.76 30.94 -9.56
CA GLY A 210 2.87 30.55 -10.66
C GLY A 210 3.44 29.46 -11.59
N LYS A 211 4.76 29.44 -11.82
CA LYS A 211 5.41 28.35 -12.57
C LYS A 211 5.44 27.06 -11.76
N LEU A 212 5.57 27.17 -10.43
CA LEU A 212 5.52 26.03 -9.52
C LEU A 212 4.12 25.42 -9.44
N GLY A 213 3.07 26.25 -9.47
CA GLY A 213 1.67 25.81 -9.57
C GLY A 213 1.38 25.02 -10.83
N MET A 214 1.80 25.50 -12.01
CA MET A 214 1.63 24.73 -13.26
C MET A 214 2.41 23.41 -13.25
N LEU A 215 3.59 23.41 -12.63
CA LEU A 215 4.37 22.19 -12.45
C LEU A 215 3.64 21.15 -11.62
N GLN A 216 3.08 21.61 -10.51
CA GLN A 216 2.33 20.79 -9.58
C GLN A 216 1.11 20.18 -10.27
N VAL A 217 0.35 20.96 -11.05
CA VAL A 217 -0.78 20.45 -11.86
C VAL A 217 -0.32 19.36 -12.83
N THR A 218 0.84 19.54 -13.46
CA THR A 218 1.36 18.59 -14.45
C THR A 218 1.83 17.27 -13.81
N VAL A 219 2.35 17.31 -12.59
CA VAL A 219 2.69 16.12 -11.79
C VAL A 219 1.46 15.46 -11.17
N ASP A 220 0.43 16.25 -10.86
CA ASP A 220 -0.76 15.79 -10.15
C ASP A 220 -1.77 15.06 -11.05
N LEU A 221 -1.79 15.38 -12.34
CA LEU A 221 -2.65 14.70 -13.31
C LEU A 221 -2.27 13.22 -13.50
N PRO A 222 -1.00 12.84 -13.77
CA PRO A 222 -0.58 11.45 -13.79
C PRO A 222 -0.86 10.73 -12.47
N ALA A 223 -0.65 11.41 -11.34
CA ALA A 223 -0.89 10.84 -10.02
C ALA A 223 -2.37 10.52 -9.75
N SER A 224 -3.26 11.40 -10.20
CA SER A 224 -4.70 11.22 -10.06
C SER A 224 -5.21 10.09 -10.96
N ILE A 225 -4.74 10.03 -12.21
CA ILE A 225 -5.05 8.94 -13.14
C ILE A 225 -4.54 7.61 -12.59
N TYR A 226 -3.31 7.57 -12.08
CA TYR A 226 -2.71 6.40 -11.44
C TYR A 226 -3.58 5.89 -10.29
N ARG A 227 -3.93 6.77 -9.34
CA ARG A 227 -4.78 6.41 -8.18
C ARG A 227 -6.13 5.86 -8.63
N MET A 228 -6.74 6.47 -9.65
CA MET A 228 -8.02 6.02 -10.18
C MET A 228 -7.92 4.61 -10.77
N VAL A 229 -6.88 4.32 -11.56
CA VAL A 229 -6.62 2.99 -12.13
C VAL A 229 -6.34 1.97 -11.03
N LEU A 230 -5.49 2.31 -10.07
CA LEU A 230 -5.11 1.44 -8.96
C LEU A 230 -6.33 1.03 -8.11
N TYR A 231 -7.13 2.01 -7.67
CA TYR A 231 -8.29 1.69 -6.83
C TYR A 231 -9.37 0.95 -7.62
N SER A 232 -9.55 1.25 -8.91
CA SER A 232 -10.47 0.51 -9.77
C SER A 232 -10.03 -0.95 -9.93
N TYR A 233 -8.73 -1.17 -10.12
CA TYR A 233 -8.14 -2.51 -10.19
C TYR A 233 -8.34 -3.29 -8.88
N LEU A 234 -7.94 -2.71 -7.74
CA LEU A 234 -8.08 -3.31 -6.43
C LEU A 234 -9.55 -3.64 -6.11
N PHE A 235 -10.46 -2.72 -6.41
CA PHE A 235 -11.89 -2.89 -6.19
C PHE A 235 -12.49 -4.02 -7.05
N SER A 236 -12.16 -4.05 -8.34
CA SER A 236 -12.64 -5.10 -9.26
C SER A 236 -12.18 -6.50 -8.82
N HIS A 237 -10.91 -6.62 -8.44
CA HIS A 237 -10.38 -7.90 -7.95
C HIS A 237 -10.97 -8.32 -6.60
N HIS A 238 -11.15 -7.38 -5.67
CA HIS A 238 -11.78 -7.65 -4.40
C HIS A 238 -13.22 -8.15 -4.56
N ARG A 239 -14.00 -7.50 -5.43
CA ARG A 239 -15.38 -7.91 -5.72
C ARG A 239 -15.44 -9.31 -6.33
N THR A 240 -14.51 -9.62 -7.23
CA THR A 240 -14.40 -10.95 -7.84
C THR A 240 -14.03 -12.01 -6.79
N TYR A 241 -13.13 -11.68 -5.86
CA TYR A 241 -12.79 -12.55 -4.73
C TYR A 241 -14.02 -12.83 -3.86
N GLN A 242 -14.76 -11.80 -3.45
CA GLN A 242 -15.91 -11.97 -2.57
C GLN A 242 -16.95 -12.87 -3.22
N ARG A 243 -17.24 -12.66 -4.52
CA ARG A 243 -18.15 -13.53 -5.29
C ARG A 243 -17.71 -14.98 -5.32
N LEU A 244 -16.41 -15.25 -5.49
CA LEU A 244 -15.89 -16.63 -5.46
C LEU A 244 -16.01 -17.24 -4.07
N LYS A 245 -15.72 -16.47 -3.01
CA LYS A 245 -15.84 -16.93 -1.62
C LYS A 245 -17.29 -17.24 -1.28
N ASP A 246 -18.20 -16.32 -1.60
CA ASP A 246 -19.64 -16.45 -1.35
C ASP A 246 -20.27 -17.56 -2.20
N GLY A 247 -19.78 -17.75 -3.43
CA GLY A 247 -20.15 -18.88 -4.28
C GLY A 247 -19.71 -20.22 -3.69
N PHE A 248 -18.50 -20.28 -3.12
CA PHE A 248 -17.96 -21.49 -2.49
C PHE A 248 -18.65 -21.82 -1.16
N THR A 249 -18.98 -20.82 -0.33
CA THR A 249 -19.79 -21.05 0.88
C THR A 249 -21.24 -21.42 0.56
N ARG A 250 -21.79 -20.96 -0.57
CA ARG A 250 -23.12 -21.40 -1.03
C ARG A 250 -23.12 -22.80 -1.62
N SER A 251 -22.05 -23.21 -2.30
CA SER A 251 -21.93 -24.58 -2.86
C SER A 251 -21.66 -25.63 -1.77
N ILE A 252 -20.98 -25.24 -0.69
CA ILE A 252 -20.92 -26.00 0.56
C ILE A 252 -22.20 -25.70 1.35
N SER A 253 -23.34 -26.18 0.85
CA SER A 253 -24.54 -26.20 1.68
C SER A 253 -24.24 -27.02 2.95
N PRO A 254 -24.72 -26.63 4.14
CA PRO A 254 -24.50 -27.40 5.36
C PRO A 254 -25.04 -28.83 5.26
N LEU A 255 -26.04 -29.08 4.40
CA LEU A 255 -26.51 -30.43 4.06
C LEU A 255 -25.45 -31.23 3.28
N SER A 256 -24.89 -30.67 2.21
CA SER A 256 -23.92 -31.38 1.36
C SER A 256 -22.61 -31.67 2.10
N ALA A 257 -22.17 -30.77 2.98
CA ALA A 257 -21.02 -30.98 3.85
C ALA A 257 -21.27 -32.10 4.89
N HIS A 258 -22.47 -32.14 5.48
CA HIS A 258 -22.81 -33.17 6.45
C HIS A 258 -22.87 -34.56 5.81
N ASP A 259 -23.44 -34.67 4.61
CA ASP A 259 -23.51 -35.92 3.86
C ASP A 259 -22.13 -36.41 3.38
N THR A 260 -21.25 -35.51 2.92
CA THR A 260 -19.88 -35.91 2.57
C THR A 260 -19.08 -36.38 3.77
N THR A 261 -19.22 -35.70 4.92
CA THR A 261 -18.51 -36.10 6.14
C THR A 261 -19.02 -37.45 6.66
N LYS A 262 -20.34 -37.66 6.63
CA LYS A 262 -20.98 -38.92 7.04
C LYS A 262 -20.57 -40.10 6.16
N ASN A 263 -20.50 -39.89 4.84
CA ASN A 263 -20.01 -40.91 3.91
C ASN A 263 -18.52 -41.21 4.12
N HIS A 264 -17.69 -40.19 4.36
CA HIS A 264 -16.27 -40.40 4.62
C HIS A 264 -16.00 -41.21 5.91
N PHE A 265 -16.75 -40.94 6.98
CA PHE A 265 -16.69 -41.75 8.22
C PHE A 265 -17.21 -43.17 8.02
N LYS A 266 -18.21 -43.36 7.15
CA LYS A 266 -18.73 -44.68 6.79
C LYS A 266 -17.68 -45.50 6.04
N ASP A 267 -16.96 -44.87 5.11
CA ASP A 267 -15.89 -45.52 4.35
C ASP A 267 -14.70 -45.88 5.25
N LEU A 268 -14.29 -44.99 6.15
CA LEU A 268 -13.27 -45.28 7.17
C LEU A 268 -13.67 -46.46 8.07
N LYS A 269 -14.94 -46.51 8.50
CA LYS A 269 -15.47 -47.61 9.31
C LYS A 269 -15.48 -48.94 8.54
N ASN A 270 -15.70 -48.90 7.23
CA ASN A 270 -15.68 -50.08 6.37
C ASN A 270 -14.24 -50.57 6.09
N MET A 271 -13.24 -49.69 6.07
CA MET A 271 -11.82 -50.08 5.94
C MET A 271 -11.24 -50.71 7.20
N TRP A 272 -11.91 -50.57 8.35
CA TRP A 272 -11.48 -51.11 9.65
C TRP A 272 -12.14 -52.46 9.99
N LYS A 273 -12.95 -53.00 9.09
CA LYS A 273 -13.51 -54.36 9.17
C LYS A 273 -12.77 -55.27 8.21
#